data_AF-A0A0D7BIR2-F1
#
_entry.id   AF-A0A0D7BIR2-F1
#
_cell.length_a   1.000
_cell.length_b   1.000
_cell.length_c   1.000
_cell.angle_alpha   90.00
_cell.angle_beta   90.00
_cell.angle_gamma   90.00
#
_symmetry.space_group_name_H-M   'P 1'
#
loop_
_entity.id
_entity.type
_entity.pdbx_description
1 polymer ?
#
loop_
_entity_poly.entity_id
_entity_poly.type
_entity_poly.pdbx_seq_one_letter_code
_entity_poly.pdbx_strand_id
1 'polypeptide(L)'
;MASTRHDEINLARLLRRLEKRAFEATYASPISANSSPSKGTAGQGEEWLQAIDFIQKVKYARTLLKNIELDSPDGGAQFRASFERLDSVIANVQERVVPQARLPEPLLPSIPIPAPSAPTPTARPSKENVSPDEPLPVQEFTAPLLSAPVDDLIPSTPTMSINSSARSGALASTTALQDELSDQLAAMAVQLRRNATHFASSLEKDAAVVATAGDQLEQNYDTAKRERIRLRDHRGKSGMTTCWYIWVVLGVTLAFMAMVGLIRLS
;
A
#
# COMPACT_ATOMS: atom_id res chain seq x y z
N MET A 1 -28.46 23.26 2.92
CA MET A 1 -28.67 23.49 4.37
C MET A 1 -29.03 22.23 5.18
N ALA A 2 -29.73 21.21 4.66
CA ALA A 2 -30.00 20.00 5.46
C ALA A 2 -28.79 19.05 5.62
N SER A 3 -27.88 19.02 4.63
CA SER A 3 -26.70 18.13 4.64
C SER A 3 -25.69 18.49 5.74
N THR A 4 -25.49 19.77 5.99
CA THR A 4 -24.40 20.23 6.88
C THR A 4 -24.68 20.01 8.36
N ARG A 5 -25.95 20.06 8.78
CA ARG A 5 -26.37 19.59 10.10
C ARG A 5 -26.13 18.09 10.30
N HIS A 6 -26.32 17.29 9.26
CA HIS A 6 -26.07 15.85 9.33
C HIS A 6 -24.57 15.56 9.48
N ASP A 7 -23.75 16.28 8.70
CA ASP A 7 -22.30 16.17 8.73
C ASP A 7 -21.73 16.62 10.09
N GLU A 8 -22.29 17.67 10.70
CA GLU A 8 -21.92 18.12 12.05
C GLU A 8 -22.21 17.06 13.12
N ILE A 9 -23.41 16.47 13.11
CA ILE A 9 -23.78 15.42 14.06
C ILE A 9 -22.88 14.19 13.87
N ASN A 10 -22.59 13.84 12.62
CA ASN A 10 -21.72 12.72 12.29
C ASN A 10 -20.27 12.99 12.74
N LEU A 11 -19.75 14.19 12.51
CA LEU A 11 -18.44 14.62 12.94
C LEU A 11 -18.32 14.55 14.47
N ALA A 12 -19.28 15.12 15.20
CA ALA A 12 -19.28 15.09 16.66
C ALA A 12 -19.31 13.65 17.22
N ARG A 13 -20.10 12.75 16.60
CA ARG A 13 -20.15 11.34 16.98
C ARG A 13 -18.86 10.58 16.63
N LEU A 14 -18.23 10.92 15.52
CA LEU A 14 -16.98 10.31 15.08
C LEU A 14 -15.83 10.77 15.98
N LEU A 15 -15.73 12.07 16.26
CA LEU A 15 -14.74 12.65 17.16
C LEU A 15 -14.82 12.05 18.55
N ARG A 16 -16.01 11.95 19.16
CA ARG A 16 -16.15 11.28 20.47
C ARG A 16 -15.63 9.84 20.48
N ARG A 17 -15.82 9.09 19.38
CA ARG A 17 -15.29 7.73 19.26
C ARG A 17 -13.78 7.71 19.08
N LEU A 18 -13.25 8.65 18.31
CA LEU A 18 -11.81 8.81 18.08
C LEU A 18 -11.10 9.24 19.36
N GLU A 19 -11.63 10.21 20.08
CA GLU A 19 -11.13 10.63 21.38
C GLU A 19 -11.17 9.49 22.38
N LYS A 20 -12.29 8.75 22.46
CA LYS A 20 -12.38 7.57 23.33
C LYS A 20 -11.29 6.55 23.02
N ARG A 21 -11.06 6.25 21.74
CA ARG A 21 -9.99 5.33 21.31
C ARG A 21 -8.59 5.90 21.56
N ALA A 22 -8.40 7.20 21.39
CA ALA A 22 -7.14 7.89 21.67
C ALA A 22 -6.81 7.85 23.17
N PHE A 23 -7.80 8.06 24.03
CA PHE A 23 -7.67 7.90 25.47
C PHE A 23 -7.36 6.45 25.84
N GLU A 24 -8.07 5.49 25.26
CA GLU A 24 -7.80 4.06 25.46
C GLU A 24 -6.37 3.69 25.02
N ALA A 25 -5.90 4.19 23.88
CA ALA A 25 -4.53 3.95 23.40
C ALA A 25 -3.44 4.64 24.26
N THR A 26 -3.76 5.79 24.86
CA THR A 26 -2.82 6.56 25.71
C THR A 26 -2.73 5.98 27.12
N TYR A 27 -3.85 5.51 27.68
CA TYR A 27 -3.94 4.94 29.04
C TYR A 27 -3.87 3.41 29.07
N ALA A 28 -3.92 2.73 27.93
CA ALA A 28 -3.39 1.39 27.77
C ALA A 28 -1.86 1.44 27.95
N SER A 29 -1.46 1.62 29.21
CA SER A 29 -0.12 1.36 29.70
C SER A 29 0.25 -0.09 29.34
N PRO A 30 1.53 -0.43 29.12
CA PRO A 30 2.03 -1.74 28.68
C PRO A 30 1.83 -2.89 29.71
N ILE A 31 0.72 -2.90 30.43
CA ILE A 31 0.25 -3.98 31.32
C ILE A 31 -0.43 -5.08 30.48
N SER A 32 0.11 -5.33 29.27
CA SER A 32 0.02 -6.61 28.57
C SER A 32 1.38 -7.34 28.63
N ALA A 33 2.33 -6.89 29.45
CA ALA A 33 3.57 -7.62 29.73
C ALA A 33 3.36 -9.00 30.40
N ASN A 34 2.11 -9.38 30.72
CA ASN A 34 1.76 -10.69 31.25
C ASN A 34 1.05 -11.62 30.24
N SER A 35 0.83 -11.20 28.99
CA SER A 35 0.61 -12.17 27.92
C SER A 35 1.98 -12.68 27.47
N SER A 36 2.25 -13.93 27.86
CA SER A 36 3.45 -14.70 27.56
C SER A 36 4.03 -14.39 26.16
N PRO A 37 5.37 -14.22 26.01
CA PRO A 37 6.01 -13.93 24.73
C PRO A 37 6.07 -15.21 23.88
N SER A 38 4.92 -15.67 23.44
CA SER A 38 4.79 -16.78 22.50
C SER A 38 4.67 -16.22 21.08
N LYS A 39 5.83 -16.02 20.47
CA LYS A 39 6.12 -16.34 19.07
C LYS A 39 5.12 -15.81 18.02
N GLY A 40 5.44 -14.67 17.44
CA GLY A 40 5.00 -14.32 16.10
C GLY A 40 4.87 -12.82 15.92
N THR A 41 5.50 -12.29 14.87
CA THR A 41 5.33 -10.96 14.26
C THR A 41 3.88 -10.57 13.93
N ALA A 42 2.89 -11.42 14.24
CA ALA A 42 1.47 -11.22 13.99
C ALA A 42 0.86 -10.10 14.84
N GLY A 43 1.24 -9.96 16.12
CA GLY A 43 0.66 -8.94 17.01
C GLY A 43 1.01 -7.50 16.61
N GLN A 44 2.25 -7.27 16.17
CA GLN A 44 2.68 -5.96 15.68
C GLN A 44 1.97 -5.56 14.38
N GLY A 45 1.65 -6.55 13.53
CA GLY A 45 0.87 -6.33 12.32
C GLY A 45 -0.56 -5.87 12.63
N GLU A 46 -1.21 -6.45 13.64
CA GLU A 46 -2.56 -6.04 14.06
C GLU A 46 -2.58 -4.63 14.66
N GLU A 47 -1.62 -4.28 15.50
CA GLU A 47 -1.47 -2.92 16.03
C GLU A 47 -1.23 -1.89 14.92
N TRP A 48 -0.44 -2.25 13.90
CA TRP A 48 -0.22 -1.41 12.71
C TRP A 48 -1.48 -1.22 11.87
N LEU A 49 -2.25 -2.28 11.64
CA LEU A 49 -3.52 -2.18 10.94
C LEU A 49 -4.53 -1.31 11.70
N GLN A 50 -4.57 -1.41 13.03
CA GLN A 50 -5.42 -0.56 13.87
C GLN A 50 -4.98 0.91 13.83
N ALA A 51 -3.68 1.18 13.86
CA ALA A 51 -3.13 2.52 13.71
C ALA A 51 -3.51 3.14 12.36
N ILE A 52 -3.42 2.38 11.27
CA ILE A 52 -3.84 2.84 9.93
C ILE A 52 -5.32 3.15 9.88
N ASP A 53 -6.19 2.27 10.39
CA ASP A 53 -7.64 2.49 10.45
C ASP A 53 -7.96 3.77 11.24
N PHE A 54 -7.27 4.01 12.35
CA PHE A 54 -7.40 5.23 13.14
C PHE A 54 -7.00 6.48 12.33
N ILE A 55 -5.86 6.46 11.65
CA ILE A 55 -5.38 7.57 10.80
C ILE A 55 -6.37 7.87 9.67
N GLN A 56 -6.91 6.83 9.02
CA GLN A 56 -7.90 7.01 7.95
C GLN A 56 -9.19 7.67 8.47
N LYS A 57 -9.66 7.28 9.66
CA LYS A 57 -10.84 7.89 10.29
C LYS A 57 -10.61 9.36 10.65
N VAL A 58 -9.41 9.72 11.12
CA VAL A 58 -9.07 11.12 11.38
C VAL A 58 -9.00 11.92 10.08
N LYS A 59 -8.45 11.36 9.00
CA LYS A 59 -8.47 12.00 7.66
C LYS A 59 -9.89 12.27 7.19
N TYR A 60 -10.78 11.27 7.29
CA TYR A 60 -12.19 11.44 6.94
C TYR A 60 -12.88 12.51 7.80
N ALA A 61 -12.62 12.53 9.10
CA ALA A 61 -13.12 13.56 10.01
C ALA A 61 -12.65 14.97 9.62
N ARG A 62 -11.40 15.13 9.14
CA ARG A 62 -10.90 16.41 8.60
C ARG A 62 -11.63 16.83 7.32
N THR A 63 -11.94 15.89 6.43
CA THR A 63 -12.75 16.18 5.23
C THR A 63 -14.15 16.67 5.61
N LEU A 64 -14.80 16.02 6.59
CA LEU A 64 -16.07 16.48 7.15
C LEU A 64 -15.97 17.89 7.74
N LEU A 65 -14.93 18.17 8.52
CA LEU A 65 -14.70 19.50 9.09
C LEU A 65 -14.57 20.56 7.99
N LYS A 66 -13.79 20.28 6.94
CA LYS A 66 -13.62 21.20 5.81
C LYS A 66 -14.94 21.49 5.09
N ASN A 67 -15.79 20.48 4.93
CA ASN A 67 -17.11 20.64 4.31
C ASN A 67 -18.04 21.50 5.18
N ILE A 68 -17.98 21.36 6.51
CA ILE A 68 -18.77 22.18 7.44
C ILE A 68 -18.26 23.62 7.44
N GLU A 69 -16.93 23.81 7.43
CA GLU A 69 -16.30 25.14 7.44
C GLU A 69 -16.59 25.95 6.16
N LEU A 70 -16.80 25.27 5.04
CA LEU A 70 -17.26 25.87 3.78
C LEU A 70 -18.70 26.43 3.87
N ASP A 71 -19.58 25.82 4.68
CA ASP A 71 -20.99 26.25 4.84
C ASP A 71 -21.19 27.15 6.07
N SER A 72 -20.32 27.05 7.07
CA SER A 72 -20.33 27.89 8.27
C SER A 72 -18.90 28.04 8.86
N PRO A 73 -18.27 29.22 8.75
CA PRO A 73 -16.89 29.43 9.19
C PRO A 73 -16.73 29.29 10.71
N ASP A 74 -17.78 29.55 11.49
CA ASP A 74 -17.75 29.50 12.95
C ASP A 74 -18.04 28.11 13.52
N GLY A 75 -18.74 27.25 12.77
CA GLY A 75 -19.15 25.90 13.23
C GLY A 75 -17.98 24.95 13.47
N GLY A 76 -16.83 25.19 12.84
CA GLY A 76 -15.64 24.35 12.96
C GLY A 76 -14.78 24.61 14.20
N ALA A 77 -14.90 25.78 14.83
CA ALA A 77 -13.97 26.25 15.86
C ALA A 77 -13.90 25.29 17.08
N GLN A 78 -15.05 24.77 17.51
CA GLN A 78 -15.15 23.84 18.65
C GLN A 78 -14.43 22.51 18.43
N PHE A 79 -14.27 22.07 17.18
CA PHE A 79 -13.64 20.80 16.84
C PHE A 79 -12.12 20.91 16.68
N ARG A 80 -11.59 22.11 16.40
CA ARG A 80 -10.15 22.32 16.15
C ARG A 80 -9.27 21.88 17.34
N ALA A 81 -9.65 22.25 18.56
CA ALA A 81 -8.93 21.83 19.77
C ALA A 81 -8.94 20.30 19.98
N SER A 82 -9.98 19.62 19.50
CA SER A 82 -10.08 18.15 19.56
C SER A 82 -9.16 17.50 18.53
N PHE A 83 -9.08 18.09 17.32
CA PHE A 83 -8.16 17.63 16.28
C PHE A 83 -6.69 17.82 16.66
N GLU A 84 -6.30 18.93 17.30
CA GLU A 84 -4.94 19.13 17.79
C GLU A 84 -4.51 18.03 18.78
N ARG A 85 -5.44 17.59 19.66
CA ARG A 85 -5.21 16.46 20.57
C ARG A 85 -5.12 15.12 19.84
N LEU A 86 -5.90 14.91 18.79
CA LEU A 86 -5.81 13.70 17.98
C LEU A 86 -4.51 13.65 17.17
N ASP A 87 -4.02 14.80 16.71
CA ASP A 87 -2.79 14.90 15.93
C ASP A 87 -1.54 14.58 16.75
N SER A 88 -1.51 15.00 18.02
CA SER A 88 -0.44 14.59 18.94
C SER A 88 -0.46 13.08 19.20
N VAL A 89 -1.64 12.46 19.29
CA VAL A 89 -1.77 11.00 19.44
C VAL A 89 -1.34 10.29 18.17
N ILE A 90 -1.71 10.79 16.99
CA ILE A 90 -1.24 10.22 15.71
C ILE A 90 0.28 10.27 15.63
N ALA A 91 0.92 11.38 16.01
CA ALA A 91 2.37 11.49 16.01
C ALA A 91 3.02 10.42 16.90
N ASN A 92 2.49 10.22 18.12
CA ASN A 92 2.96 9.18 19.05
C ASN A 92 2.75 7.75 18.52
N VAL A 93 1.62 7.48 17.87
CA VAL A 93 1.31 6.17 17.29
C VAL A 93 2.19 5.89 16.08
N GLN A 94 2.40 6.88 15.21
CA GLN A 94 3.23 6.77 14.02
C GLN A 94 4.68 6.43 14.42
N GLU A 95 5.24 7.09 15.42
CA GLU A 95 6.59 6.81 15.91
C GLU A 95 6.74 5.36 16.42
N ARG A 96 5.71 4.84 17.09
CA ARG A 96 5.73 3.49 17.68
C ARG A 96 5.56 2.38 16.65
N VAL A 97 4.85 2.66 15.57
CA VAL A 97 4.27 1.61 14.72
C VAL A 97 4.87 1.61 13.31
N VAL A 98 5.67 2.61 12.92
CA VAL A 98 6.43 2.57 11.65
C VAL A 98 7.31 1.31 11.63
N PRO A 99 7.01 0.32 10.76
CA PRO A 99 7.79 -0.89 10.69
C PRO A 99 9.19 -0.51 10.26
N GLN A 100 10.18 -0.82 11.09
CA GLN A 100 11.57 -0.55 10.74
C GLN A 100 11.90 -1.40 9.51
N ALA A 101 12.17 -0.75 8.38
CA ALA A 101 12.49 -1.39 7.12
C ALA A 101 13.79 -2.20 7.29
N ARG A 102 13.64 -3.48 7.66
CA ARG A 102 14.74 -4.43 7.66
C ARG A 102 14.95 -4.83 6.21
N LEU A 103 15.97 -4.23 5.58
CA LEU A 103 16.44 -4.73 4.30
C LEU A 103 16.87 -6.20 4.50
N PRO A 104 16.42 -7.14 3.64
CA PRO A 104 16.91 -8.50 3.69
C PRO A 104 18.44 -8.49 3.52
N GLU A 105 19.15 -9.32 4.30
CA GLU A 105 20.60 -9.40 4.23
C GLU A 105 21.04 -9.70 2.79
N PRO A 106 22.00 -8.94 2.24
CA PRO A 106 22.42 -9.09 0.86
C PRO A 106 23.02 -10.47 0.62
N LEU A 107 22.35 -11.28 -0.21
CA LEU A 107 22.76 -12.64 -0.62
C LEU A 107 23.99 -12.67 -1.56
N LEU A 108 24.79 -11.61 -1.57
CA LEU A 108 25.92 -11.43 -2.49
C LEU A 108 27.18 -12.25 -2.18
N PRO A 109 27.46 -12.80 -0.97
CA PRO A 109 28.71 -13.54 -0.77
C PRO A 109 28.67 -15.01 -1.20
N SER A 110 27.54 -15.54 -1.70
CA SER A 110 27.38 -16.98 -2.01
C SER A 110 27.14 -17.30 -3.49
N ILE A 111 27.44 -16.38 -4.41
CA ILE A 111 27.44 -16.72 -5.84
C ILE A 111 28.87 -17.09 -6.25
N PRO A 112 29.18 -18.39 -6.52
CA PRO A 112 30.50 -18.79 -6.97
C PRO A 112 30.79 -18.21 -8.36
N ILE A 113 31.97 -17.61 -8.51
CA ILE A 113 32.42 -16.94 -9.74
C ILE A 113 32.74 -18.03 -10.80
N PRO A 114 32.06 -18.05 -11.97
CA PRO A 114 32.39 -18.99 -13.04
C PRO A 114 33.68 -18.57 -13.75
N ALA A 115 34.60 -19.53 -13.94
CA ALA A 115 35.89 -19.34 -14.60
C ALA A 115 35.72 -19.12 -16.13
N PRO A 116 36.50 -18.21 -16.75
CA PRO A 116 36.45 -17.96 -18.19
C PRO A 116 37.18 -19.06 -18.97
N SER A 117 36.60 -19.53 -20.08
CA SER A 117 37.26 -20.43 -21.03
C SER A 117 36.98 -20.01 -22.48
N ALA A 118 38.07 -20.04 -23.27
CA ALA A 118 38.31 -19.41 -24.56
C ALA A 118 37.65 -20.12 -25.78
N PRO A 119 37.81 -19.62 -27.04
CA PRO A 119 36.90 -19.91 -28.16
C PRO A 119 37.35 -21.00 -29.17
N THR A 120 36.34 -21.61 -29.83
CA THR A 120 36.28 -22.29 -31.17
C THR A 120 37.00 -23.66 -31.36
N PRO A 121 36.73 -24.47 -32.42
CA PRO A 121 35.61 -24.57 -33.40
C PRO A 121 35.12 -26.03 -33.70
N THR A 122 34.08 -26.18 -34.56
CA THR A 122 33.93 -27.22 -35.63
C THR A 122 32.56 -27.94 -35.68
N ALA A 123 32.01 -27.94 -36.89
CA ALA A 123 30.69 -28.41 -37.30
C ALA A 123 30.51 -29.94 -37.43
N ARG A 124 29.27 -30.43 -37.31
CA ARG A 124 28.71 -31.50 -38.17
C ARG A 124 27.17 -31.58 -38.07
N PRO A 125 26.43 -31.75 -39.19
CA PRO A 125 24.98 -31.95 -39.17
C PRO A 125 24.62 -33.45 -39.22
N SER A 126 23.51 -33.85 -38.61
CA SER A 126 22.82 -35.12 -38.91
C SER A 126 21.33 -35.05 -38.57
N LYS A 127 20.57 -35.77 -39.40
CA LYS A 127 19.12 -35.77 -39.69
C LYS A 127 18.26 -36.37 -38.54
N GLU A 128 17.08 -35.83 -38.26
CA GLU A 128 15.73 -36.30 -38.68
C GLU A 128 15.20 -37.54 -37.92
N ASN A 129 14.15 -37.37 -37.09
CA ASN A 129 12.95 -38.22 -37.12
C ASN A 129 11.78 -37.60 -36.31
N VAL A 130 10.54 -37.89 -36.72
CA VAL A 130 9.29 -37.17 -36.38
C VAL A 130 8.28 -38.07 -35.61
N SER A 131 7.66 -37.51 -34.54
CA SER A 131 6.29 -37.73 -33.96
C SER A 131 5.89 -39.03 -33.22
N PRO A 132 4.73 -39.09 -32.52
CA PRO A 132 4.15 -38.17 -31.48
C PRO A 132 3.48 -38.94 -30.28
N ASP A 133 3.10 -38.22 -29.20
CA ASP A 133 1.94 -38.42 -28.27
C ASP A 133 2.22 -38.15 -26.76
N GLU A 134 1.32 -37.35 -26.18
CA GLU A 134 1.14 -36.74 -24.82
C GLU A 134 0.86 -37.76 -23.67
N PRO A 135 0.66 -37.39 -22.35
CA PRO A 135 0.67 -36.07 -21.66
C PRO A 135 1.35 -35.95 -20.24
N LEU A 136 1.80 -34.71 -19.90
CA LEU A 136 2.00 -34.00 -18.59
C LEU A 136 2.78 -34.69 -17.42
N PRO A 137 3.38 -34.00 -16.39
CA PRO A 137 3.18 -32.61 -15.93
C PRO A 137 4.44 -31.81 -15.44
N VAL A 138 4.24 -30.51 -15.12
CA VAL A 138 5.06 -29.58 -14.28
C VAL A 138 6.53 -29.27 -14.64
N GLN A 139 6.81 -28.02 -15.06
CA GLN A 139 8.04 -27.25 -14.74
C GLN A 139 7.87 -25.82 -15.30
N GLU A 140 7.77 -24.81 -14.45
CA GLU A 140 8.88 -24.05 -13.84
C GLU A 140 9.48 -23.03 -14.82
N PHE A 141 9.31 -21.76 -14.47
CA PHE A 141 9.61 -20.59 -15.28
C PHE A 141 11.11 -20.44 -15.54
N THR A 142 11.53 -20.52 -16.80
CA THR A 142 12.80 -19.98 -17.28
C THR A 142 12.54 -18.84 -18.25
N ALA A 143 12.87 -17.61 -17.84
CA ALA A 143 13.02 -16.46 -18.73
C ALA A 143 14.53 -16.22 -18.99
N PRO A 144 14.93 -15.86 -20.23
CA PRO A 144 16.33 -15.80 -20.62
C PRO A 144 17.01 -14.46 -20.27
N LEU A 145 18.31 -14.58 -20.05
CA LEU A 145 19.29 -13.54 -19.74
C LEU A 145 19.36 -12.41 -20.79
N LEU A 146 19.55 -11.18 -20.31
CA LEU A 146 20.34 -10.16 -20.99
C LEU A 146 21.29 -9.51 -19.98
N SER A 147 22.58 -9.80 -20.16
CA SER A 147 23.72 -9.20 -19.48
C SER A 147 24.45 -8.34 -20.51
N ALA A 148 24.70 -7.08 -20.19
CA ALA A 148 25.81 -6.26 -20.70
C ALA A 148 25.87 -4.91 -19.93
N PRO A 149 27.04 -4.27 -19.84
CA PRO A 149 27.56 -3.66 -18.61
C PRO A 149 27.45 -2.12 -18.59
N VAL A 150 27.26 -1.56 -17.39
CA VAL A 150 27.50 -0.15 -17.08
C VAL A 150 28.83 -0.04 -16.34
N ASP A 151 29.92 0.01 -17.09
CA ASP A 151 31.19 0.46 -16.54
C ASP A 151 31.21 2.00 -16.47
N ASP A 152 31.48 2.46 -15.26
CA ASP A 152 32.06 3.74 -14.84
C ASP A 152 32.21 4.84 -15.91
N LEU A 153 31.38 5.88 -15.80
CA LEU A 153 31.69 7.20 -16.33
C LEU A 153 31.38 8.27 -15.27
N ILE A 154 32.23 8.32 -14.25
CA ILE A 154 32.49 9.57 -13.52
C ILE A 154 33.12 10.55 -14.54
N PRO A 155 32.56 11.74 -14.77
CA PRO A 155 33.11 12.68 -15.74
C PRO A 155 34.43 13.25 -15.22
N SER A 156 35.55 12.76 -15.74
CA SER A 156 36.85 13.40 -15.56
C SER A 156 36.84 14.70 -16.38
N THR A 157 36.90 15.83 -15.70
CA THR A 157 37.04 17.16 -16.29
C THR A 157 38.33 17.26 -17.11
N PRO A 158 38.31 17.54 -18.42
CA PRO A 158 39.53 17.88 -19.13
C PRO A 158 39.92 19.34 -18.83
N THR A 159 41.02 19.48 -18.09
CA THR A 159 41.78 20.73 -17.95
C THR A 159 42.12 21.28 -19.34
N MET A 160 41.62 22.48 -19.66
CA MET A 160 42.00 23.22 -20.85
C MET A 160 43.49 23.57 -20.82
N SER A 161 44.28 22.91 -21.67
CA SER A 161 45.58 23.41 -22.11
C SER A 161 45.43 24.00 -23.51
N ILE A 162 45.40 25.33 -23.58
CA ILE A 162 45.35 26.08 -24.83
C ILE A 162 46.79 26.17 -25.36
N ASN A 163 47.15 25.24 -26.26
CA ASN A 163 48.33 25.40 -27.11
C ASN A 163 47.90 25.76 -28.54
N SER A 164 48.01 27.05 -28.84
CA SER A 164 47.77 27.69 -30.13
C SER A 164 48.95 27.44 -31.09
N SER A 165 49.06 26.23 -31.66
CA SER A 165 49.95 25.99 -32.80
C SER A 165 49.63 24.70 -33.57
N ALA A 166 48.51 24.66 -34.31
CA ALA A 166 48.26 23.65 -35.36
C ALA A 166 47.08 24.06 -36.26
N ARG A 167 47.13 25.24 -36.89
CA ARG A 167 45.95 25.85 -37.52
C ARG A 167 45.50 25.24 -38.86
N SER A 168 46.09 24.14 -39.30
CA SER A 168 45.69 23.40 -40.52
C SER A 168 45.47 21.89 -40.30
N GLY A 169 45.91 21.33 -39.16
CA GLY A 169 45.62 19.94 -38.75
C GLY A 169 44.55 19.82 -37.66
N ALA A 170 44.37 20.87 -36.84
CA ALA A 170 43.36 20.90 -35.77
C ALA A 170 41.91 20.95 -36.29
N LEU A 171 41.70 21.41 -37.54
CA LEU A 171 40.39 21.38 -38.19
C LEU A 171 39.98 19.94 -38.51
N ALA A 172 40.87 19.15 -39.12
CA ALA A 172 40.61 17.73 -39.42
C ALA A 172 40.40 16.89 -38.15
N SER A 173 41.15 17.14 -37.08
CA SER A 173 40.94 16.46 -35.79
C SER A 173 39.63 16.86 -35.11
N THR A 174 39.20 18.12 -35.26
CA THR A 174 37.90 18.58 -34.72
C THR A 174 36.74 18.00 -35.51
N THR A 175 36.85 17.91 -36.84
CA THR A 175 35.83 17.25 -37.67
C THR A 175 35.74 15.75 -37.37
N ALA A 176 36.87 15.08 -37.15
CA ALA A 176 36.88 13.67 -36.74
C ALA A 176 36.24 13.45 -35.35
N LEU A 177 36.48 14.34 -34.38
CA LEU A 177 35.84 14.29 -33.06
C LEU A 177 34.33 14.56 -33.14
N GLN A 178 33.91 15.44 -34.05
CA GLN A 178 32.48 15.68 -34.31
C GLN A 178 31.80 14.46 -34.92
N ASP A 179 32.44 13.77 -35.88
CA ASP A 179 31.92 12.53 -36.44
C ASP A 179 31.79 11.45 -35.34
N GLU A 180 32.78 11.29 -34.48
CA GLU A 180 32.73 10.29 -33.39
C GLU A 180 31.67 10.59 -32.33
N LEU A 181 31.45 11.86 -31.97
CA LEU A 181 30.34 12.25 -31.12
C LEU A 181 29.00 12.00 -31.80
N SER A 182 28.90 12.25 -33.11
CA SER A 182 27.67 12.01 -33.87
C SER A 182 27.34 10.51 -33.94
N ASP A 183 28.35 9.66 -34.11
CA ASP A 183 28.21 8.20 -34.10
C ASP A 183 27.83 7.68 -32.70
N GLN A 184 28.43 8.22 -31.63
CA GLN A 184 28.01 7.89 -30.27
C GLN A 184 26.56 8.30 -29.99
N LEU A 185 26.15 9.48 -30.44
CA LEU A 185 24.78 9.96 -30.23
C LEU A 185 23.79 9.13 -31.05
N ALA A 186 24.15 8.75 -32.28
CA ALA A 186 23.34 7.84 -33.10
C ALA A 186 23.20 6.45 -32.43
N ALA A 187 24.29 5.88 -31.91
CA ALA A 187 24.26 4.61 -31.18
C ALA A 187 23.39 4.71 -29.92
N MET A 188 23.51 5.80 -29.17
CA MET A 188 22.72 6.04 -27.96
C MET A 188 21.23 6.24 -28.29
N ALA A 189 20.90 6.92 -29.39
CA ALA A 189 19.52 7.08 -29.85
C ALA A 189 18.88 5.74 -30.25
N VAL A 190 19.65 4.85 -30.89
CA VAL A 190 19.20 3.49 -31.21
C VAL A 190 18.97 2.67 -29.94
N GLN A 191 19.86 2.78 -28.96
CA GLN A 191 19.70 2.11 -27.66
C GLN A 191 18.48 2.65 -26.90
N LEU A 192 18.28 3.96 -26.91
CA LEU A 192 17.14 4.60 -26.25
C LEU A 192 15.82 4.19 -26.93
N ARG A 193 15.80 4.07 -28.26
CA ARG A 193 14.67 3.52 -29.00
C ARG A 193 14.39 2.05 -28.62
N ARG A 194 15.43 1.23 -28.48
CA ARG A 194 15.29 -0.18 -28.08
C ARG A 194 14.77 -0.30 -26.63
N ASN A 195 15.27 0.54 -25.73
CA ASN A 195 14.79 0.67 -24.36
C ASN A 195 13.32 1.12 -24.33
N ALA A 196 12.94 2.11 -25.14
CA ALA A 196 11.55 2.58 -25.26
C ALA A 196 10.61 1.47 -25.75
N THR A 197 11.02 0.68 -26.76
CA THR A 197 10.21 -0.46 -27.22
C THR A 197 10.07 -1.55 -26.16
N HIS A 198 11.12 -1.78 -25.37
CA HIS A 198 11.07 -2.73 -24.26
C HIS A 198 10.12 -2.23 -23.16
N PHE A 199 10.22 -0.95 -22.77
CA PHE A 199 9.32 -0.35 -21.80
C PHE A 199 7.86 -0.32 -22.26
N ALA A 200 7.60 -0.09 -23.55
CA ALA A 200 6.24 -0.16 -24.10
C ALA A 200 5.65 -1.57 -23.90
N SER A 201 6.43 -2.62 -24.18
CA SER A 201 5.98 -4.00 -24.00
C SER A 201 5.80 -4.39 -22.52
N SER A 202 6.61 -3.84 -21.61
CA SER A 202 6.43 -4.03 -20.17
C SER A 202 5.19 -3.29 -19.68
N LEU A 203 4.95 -2.06 -20.13
CA LEU A 203 3.76 -1.29 -19.75
C LEU A 203 2.47 -1.95 -20.23
N GLU A 204 2.46 -2.58 -21.41
CA GLU A 204 1.29 -3.33 -21.88
C GLU A 204 0.99 -4.54 -21.00
N LYS A 205 2.02 -5.28 -20.59
CA LYS A 205 1.88 -6.40 -19.64
C LYS A 205 1.43 -5.91 -18.27
N ASP A 206 2.03 -4.85 -17.76
CA ASP A 206 1.71 -4.27 -16.46
C ASP A 206 0.28 -3.72 -16.46
N ALA A 207 -0.17 -3.11 -17.56
CA ALA A 207 -1.55 -2.68 -17.73
C ALA A 207 -2.55 -3.85 -17.67
N ALA A 208 -2.22 -4.97 -18.31
CA ALA A 208 -3.05 -6.18 -18.25
C ALA A 208 -3.12 -6.77 -16.83
N VAL A 209 -2.00 -6.78 -16.10
CA VAL A 209 -1.96 -7.22 -14.70
C VAL A 209 -2.77 -6.29 -13.80
N VAL A 210 -2.66 -4.97 -13.99
CA VAL A 210 -3.43 -3.98 -13.22
C VAL A 210 -4.93 -4.10 -13.51
N ALA A 211 -5.33 -4.31 -14.75
CA ALA A 211 -6.74 -4.55 -15.10
C ALA A 211 -7.27 -5.81 -14.42
N THR A 212 -6.52 -6.92 -14.49
CA THR A 212 -6.89 -8.19 -13.84
C THR A 212 -6.98 -8.04 -12.32
N ALA A 213 -6.05 -7.30 -11.71
CA ALA A 213 -6.08 -7.01 -10.28
C ALA A 213 -7.28 -6.13 -9.90
N GLY A 214 -7.66 -5.18 -10.77
CA GLY A 214 -8.86 -4.36 -10.63
C GLY A 214 -10.13 -5.22 -10.61
N ASP A 215 -10.27 -6.12 -11.57
CA ASP A 215 -11.43 -7.03 -11.67
C ASP A 215 -11.54 -7.94 -10.44
N GLN A 216 -10.42 -8.49 -9.96
CA GLN A 216 -10.39 -9.29 -8.74
C GLN A 216 -10.74 -8.47 -7.49
N LEU A 217 -10.31 -7.21 -7.43
CA LEU A 217 -10.63 -6.33 -6.32
C LEU A 217 -12.13 -5.99 -6.29
N GLU A 218 -12.73 -5.75 -7.45
CA GLU A 218 -14.17 -5.50 -7.58
C GLU A 218 -14.99 -6.73 -7.17
N GLN A 219 -14.59 -7.93 -7.63
CA GLN A 219 -15.24 -9.18 -7.26
C GLN A 219 -15.12 -9.47 -5.74
N ASN A 220 -13.95 -9.22 -5.16
CA ASN A 220 -13.74 -9.36 -3.71
C ASN A 220 -14.54 -8.34 -2.92
N TYR A 221 -14.62 -7.10 -3.39
CA TYR A 221 -15.41 -6.04 -2.77
C TYR A 221 -16.90 -6.39 -2.75
N ASP A 222 -17.43 -6.90 -3.85
CA ASP A 222 -18.82 -7.34 -3.94
C ASP A 222 -19.13 -8.50 -3.01
N THR A 223 -18.21 -9.47 -2.91
CA THR A 223 -18.33 -10.61 -2.00
C THR A 223 -18.34 -10.12 -0.55
N ALA A 224 -17.41 -9.25 -0.17
CA ALA A 224 -17.35 -8.65 1.17
C ALA A 224 -18.59 -7.81 1.49
N LYS A 225 -19.14 -7.09 0.50
CA LYS A 225 -20.37 -6.29 0.66
C LYS A 225 -21.60 -7.18 0.88
N ARG A 226 -21.74 -8.26 0.10
CA ARG A 226 -22.83 -9.25 0.28
C ARG A 226 -22.75 -9.91 1.65
N GLU A 227 -21.55 -10.29 2.09
CA GLU A 227 -21.35 -10.86 3.43
C GLU A 227 -21.68 -9.87 4.55
N ARG A 228 -21.29 -8.60 4.42
CA ARG A 228 -21.66 -7.55 5.38
C ARG A 228 -23.17 -7.35 5.48
N ILE A 229 -23.89 -7.39 4.36
CA ILE A 229 -25.37 -7.29 4.35
C ILE A 229 -25.95 -8.52 5.05
N ARG A 230 -25.47 -9.72 4.72
CA ARG A 230 -25.92 -10.97 5.36
C ARG A 230 -25.68 -10.95 6.87
N LEU A 231 -24.49 -10.56 7.32
CA LEU A 231 -24.14 -10.44 8.74
C LEU A 231 -24.99 -9.38 9.45
N ARG A 232 -25.30 -8.27 8.77
CA ARG A 232 -26.19 -7.23 9.32
C ARG A 232 -27.61 -7.76 9.50
N ASP A 233 -28.13 -8.52 8.54
CA ASP A 233 -29.47 -9.08 8.61
C ASP A 233 -29.55 -10.16 9.73
N HIS A 234 -28.51 -10.98 9.89
CA HIS A 234 -28.41 -11.90 11.04
C HIS A 234 -28.29 -11.16 12.38
N ARG A 235 -27.57 -10.03 12.44
CA ARG A 235 -27.44 -9.22 13.66
C ARG A 235 -28.76 -8.54 14.05
N GLY A 236 -29.54 -8.06 13.08
CA GLY A 236 -30.88 -7.52 13.32
C GLY A 236 -31.84 -8.58 13.86
N LYS A 237 -31.77 -9.80 13.34
CA LYS A 237 -32.64 -10.92 13.77
C LYS A 237 -32.30 -11.43 15.17
N SER A 238 -31.02 -11.44 15.56
CA SER A 238 -30.61 -11.86 16.92
C SER A 238 -30.93 -10.82 18.00
N GLY A 239 -31.11 -9.54 17.66
CA GLY A 239 -31.48 -8.49 18.62
C GLY A 239 -32.98 -8.47 18.96
N MET A 240 -33.83 -9.03 18.09
CA MET A 240 -35.28 -8.97 18.23
C MET A 240 -35.80 -9.86 19.37
N THR A 241 -35.18 -11.01 19.63
CA THR A 241 -35.59 -11.94 20.71
C THR A 241 -35.31 -11.35 22.09
N THR A 242 -34.19 -10.65 22.27
CA THR A 242 -33.86 -9.95 23.53
C THR A 242 -34.83 -8.80 23.81
N CYS A 243 -35.23 -8.04 22.77
CA CYS A 243 -36.23 -6.98 22.91
C CYS A 243 -37.60 -7.53 23.35
N TRP A 244 -38.01 -8.67 22.79
CA TRP A 244 -39.27 -9.31 23.17
C TRP A 244 -39.27 -9.77 24.63
N TYR A 245 -38.17 -10.37 25.09
CA TYR A 245 -38.02 -10.77 26.49
C TYR A 245 -38.08 -9.57 27.45
N ILE A 246 -37.43 -8.46 27.10
CA ILE A 246 -37.49 -7.21 27.89
C ILE A 246 -38.94 -6.73 28.04
N TRP A 247 -39.75 -6.81 26.98
CA TRP A 247 -41.17 -6.44 27.03
C TRP A 247 -41.99 -7.35 27.95
N VAL A 248 -41.76 -8.67 27.91
CA VAL A 248 -42.46 -9.63 28.79
C VAL A 248 -42.12 -9.36 30.26
N VAL A 249 -40.83 -9.17 30.58
CA VAL A 249 -40.39 -8.87 31.94
C VAL A 249 -41.00 -7.55 32.44
N LEU A 250 -41.05 -6.52 31.59
CA LEU A 250 -41.64 -5.23 31.94
C LEU A 250 -43.15 -5.34 32.18
N GLY A 251 -43.87 -6.16 31.40
CA GLY A 251 -45.30 -6.42 31.64
C GLY A 251 -45.56 -7.08 33.00
N VAL A 252 -44.76 -8.08 33.36
CA VAL A 252 -44.88 -8.78 34.66
C VAL A 252 -44.58 -7.83 35.83
N THR A 253 -43.54 -7.00 35.73
CA THR A 253 -43.20 -6.04 36.80
C THR A 253 -44.28 -4.98 36.98
N LEU A 254 -44.88 -4.50 35.89
CA LEU A 254 -45.95 -3.50 35.92
C LEU A 254 -47.24 -4.07 36.53
N ALA A 255 -47.60 -5.31 36.17
CA ALA A 255 -48.73 -6.02 36.78
C ALA A 255 -48.51 -6.27 38.28
N PHE A 256 -47.29 -6.63 38.69
CA PHE A 256 -46.94 -6.79 40.10
C PHE A 256 -47.06 -5.48 40.88
N MET A 257 -46.54 -4.38 40.33
CA MET A 257 -46.68 -3.04 40.94
C MET A 257 -48.14 -2.62 41.06
N ALA A 258 -48.98 -2.92 40.05
CA ALA A 258 -50.41 -2.64 40.12
C ALA A 258 -51.12 -3.47 41.20
N MET A 259 -50.81 -4.76 41.32
CA MET A 259 -51.38 -5.62 42.38
C MET A 259 -50.99 -5.12 43.78
N VAL A 260 -49.71 -4.82 44.01
CA VAL A 260 -49.23 -4.27 45.29
C VAL A 260 -49.87 -2.91 45.57
N GLY A 261 -50.03 -2.07 44.54
CA GLY A 261 -50.72 -0.79 44.63
C GLY A 261 -52.17 -0.95 45.07
N LEU A 262 -52.91 -1.88 44.46
CA LEU A 262 -54.31 -2.16 44.82
C LEU A 262 -54.45 -2.67 46.26
N ILE A 263 -53.54 -3.54 46.72
CA ILE A 263 -53.54 -4.04 48.11
C ILE A 263 -53.23 -2.92 49.11
N ARG A 264 -52.39 -1.95 48.74
CA ARG A 264 -52.04 -0.83 49.62
C ARG A 264 -53.06 0.30 49.62
N LEU A 265 -53.86 0.42 48.56
CA LEU A 265 -54.85 1.48 48.38
C LEU A 265 -56.28 1.05 48.79
N SER A 266 -56.53 -0.26 48.83
CA SER A 266 -57.72 -0.87 49.43
C SER A 266 -57.58 -1.06 50.93
#